data_AF-A0A6I3L1X3-F1
#
_entry.id   AF-A0A6I3L1X3-F1
#
_cell.length_a   1.000
_cell.length_b   1.000
_cell.length_c   1.000
_cell.angle_alpha   90.00
_cell.angle_beta   90.00
_cell.angle_gamma   90.00
#
_symmetry.space_group_name_H-M   'P 1'
#
loop_
_entity.id
_entity.type
_entity.pdbx_description
1 polymer ?
#
loop_
_entity_poly.entity_id
_entity_poly.type
_entity_poly.pdbx_seq_one_letter_code
_entity_poly.pdbx_strand_id
1 'polypeptide(L)'
;MKLHTLALTAFSAAAAVTVSAATAAAAPETAAAPVSYHAAMVGDSVFATLRDGTFELAADRRSVTVSDALGHVLDTLPLAAEVDGRQLPIRPEISGDARTLTL
;
A
#
# COMPACT_ATOMS: atom_id res chain seq x y z
N MET A 1 -50.12 -4.61 42.78
CA MET A 1 -49.34 -3.37 42.96
C MET A 1 -48.36 -3.63 44.10
N LYS A 2 -47.07 -3.77 43.80
CA LYS A 2 -46.03 -4.21 44.76
C LYS A 2 -45.00 -3.10 44.96
N LEU A 3 -44.97 -2.64 46.21
CA LEU A 3 -43.91 -2.11 47.08
C LEU A 3 -42.78 -1.22 46.52
N HIS A 4 -42.52 -0.20 47.32
CA HIS A 4 -41.79 1.02 47.01
C HIS A 4 -40.38 1.03 47.65
N THR A 5 -39.46 1.67 46.92
CA THR A 5 -38.37 2.57 47.37
C THR A 5 -37.08 2.04 48.05
N LEU A 6 -35.97 2.54 47.47
CA LEU A 6 -34.72 3.07 48.06
C LEU A 6 -33.61 2.10 48.55
N ALA A 7 -32.44 2.20 47.91
CA ALA A 7 -31.18 2.57 48.58
C ALA A 7 -30.04 2.73 47.55
N LEU A 8 -29.64 3.99 47.34
CA LEU A 8 -28.46 4.41 46.60
C LEU A 8 -27.20 4.09 47.44
N THR A 9 -26.29 3.27 46.91
CA THR A 9 -24.93 3.15 47.47
C THR A 9 -23.93 3.23 46.31
N ALA A 10 -23.38 4.42 46.09
CA ALA A 10 -22.33 4.63 45.10
C ALA A 10 -20.99 4.18 45.69
N PHE A 11 -20.45 3.07 45.20
CA PHE A 11 -19.10 2.61 45.55
C PHE A 11 -18.12 3.10 44.46
N SER A 12 -17.43 4.20 44.74
CA SER A 12 -16.41 4.76 43.86
C SER A 12 -15.16 3.87 43.90
N ALA A 13 -15.06 2.88 43.01
CA ALA A 13 -13.84 2.12 42.82
C ALA A 13 -12.83 2.97 42.02
N ALA A 14 -11.95 3.66 42.72
CA ALA A 14 -10.79 4.30 42.11
C ALA A 14 -9.76 3.21 41.75
N ALA A 15 -9.84 2.67 40.54
CA ALA A 15 -8.80 1.80 40.00
C ALA A 15 -7.59 2.66 39.63
N ALA A 16 -6.48 2.50 40.36
CA ALA A 16 -5.20 3.07 39.98
C ALA A 16 -4.69 2.35 38.73
N VAL A 17 -4.76 3.00 37.57
CA VAL A 17 -4.22 2.46 36.33
C VAL A 17 -2.73 2.77 36.28
N THR A 18 -1.88 1.78 36.57
CA THR A 18 -0.45 1.90 36.31
C THR A 18 -0.21 1.73 34.81
N VAL A 19 -0.07 2.84 34.09
CA VAL A 19 0.34 2.81 32.69
C VAL A 19 1.84 2.49 32.67
N SER A 20 2.18 1.23 32.42
CA SER A 20 3.53 0.88 32.00
C SER A 20 3.72 1.39 30.57
N ALA A 21 4.47 2.48 30.41
CA ALA A 21 4.95 2.89 29.10
C ALA A 21 5.94 1.83 28.60
N ALA A 22 5.46 0.85 27.84
CA ALA A 22 6.32 -0.04 27.09
C ALA A 22 7.01 0.79 26.01
N THR A 23 8.31 1.01 26.14
CA THR A 23 9.11 1.55 25.05
C THR A 23 9.08 0.51 23.92
N ALA A 24 8.34 0.79 22.86
CA ALA A 24 8.41 -0.01 21.64
C ALA A 24 9.83 0.10 21.09
N ALA A 25 10.65 -0.93 21.33
CA ALA A 25 11.93 -1.06 20.67
C ALA A 25 11.65 -1.39 19.20
N ALA A 26 11.68 -0.37 18.34
CA ALA A 26 11.67 -0.59 16.90
C ALA A 26 12.98 -1.31 16.54
N ALA A 27 12.89 -2.60 16.22
CA ALA A 27 14.01 -3.31 15.64
C ALA A 27 14.37 -2.64 14.30
N PRO A 28 15.67 -2.50 13.95
CA PRO A 28 16.06 -1.95 12.67
C PRO A 28 15.46 -2.81 11.55
N GLU A 29 14.63 -2.18 10.74
CA GLU A 29 14.08 -2.72 9.50
C GLU A 29 15.25 -3.07 8.58
N THR A 30 15.29 -4.31 8.08
CA THR A 30 16.18 -4.66 6.97
C THR A 30 15.72 -3.88 5.75
N ALA A 31 16.48 -2.84 5.38
CA ALA A 31 16.18 -2.04 4.20
C ALA A 31 16.34 -2.89 2.92
N ALA A 32 15.36 -2.80 2.02
CA ALA A 32 15.47 -3.38 0.69
C ALA A 32 16.58 -2.68 -0.13
N ALA A 33 17.13 -3.39 -1.12
CA ALA A 33 17.98 -2.74 -2.11
C ALA A 33 17.18 -1.66 -2.87
N PRO A 34 17.79 -0.51 -3.19
CA PRO A 34 17.10 0.57 -3.88
C PRO A 34 16.68 0.11 -5.28
N VAL A 35 15.40 0.31 -5.60
CA VAL A 35 14.86 0.02 -6.93
C VAL A 35 15.34 1.09 -7.91
N SER A 36 15.87 0.65 -9.05
CA SER A 36 16.21 1.54 -10.17
C SER A 36 15.34 1.22 -11.38
N TYR A 37 14.97 2.25 -12.13
CA TYR A 37 14.13 2.10 -13.31
C TYR A 37 14.78 2.73 -14.54
N HIS A 38 14.46 2.18 -15.71
CA HIS A 38 14.75 2.79 -17.00
C HIS A 38 13.50 2.70 -17.87
N ALA A 39 13.10 3.80 -18.49
CA ALA A 39 11.96 3.86 -19.39
C ALA A 39 12.36 4.51 -20.72
N ALA A 40 11.90 3.93 -21.82
CA ALA A 40 12.14 4.43 -23.16
C ALA A 40 10.91 4.20 -24.04
N MET A 41 10.73 5.07 -25.05
CA MET A 41 9.77 4.80 -26.12
C MET A 41 10.43 3.94 -27.20
N VAL A 42 9.74 2.88 -27.61
CA VAL A 42 10.14 2.01 -28.73
C VAL A 42 8.93 1.88 -29.65
N GLY A 43 8.99 2.51 -30.82
CA GLY A 43 7.82 2.68 -31.68
C GLY A 43 6.76 3.51 -30.97
N ASP A 44 5.56 2.96 -30.82
CA ASP A 44 4.41 3.61 -30.19
C ASP A 44 4.17 3.13 -28.74
N SER A 45 5.10 2.36 -28.17
CA SER A 45 4.99 1.79 -26.83
C SER A 45 6.05 2.33 -25.88
N VAL A 46 5.69 2.42 -24.60
CA VAL A 46 6.64 2.72 -23.53
C VAL A 46 7.12 1.41 -22.92
N PHE A 47 8.43 1.18 -22.94
CA PHE A 47 9.07 0.05 -22.26
C PHE A 47 9.74 0.56 -21.00
N ALA A 48 9.27 0.10 -19.84
CA ALA A 48 9.88 0.34 -18.55
C ALA A 48 10.50 -0.95 -18.01
N THR A 49 11.70 -0.84 -17.45
CA THR A 49 12.44 -1.95 -16.84
C THR A 49 12.83 -1.59 -15.42
N LEU A 50 12.74 -2.55 -14.51
CA LEU A 50 13.13 -2.42 -13.11
C LEU A 50 14.31 -3.32 -12.78
N ARG A 51 15.21 -2.79 -11.96
CA ARG A 51 16.22 -3.55 -11.24
C ARG A 51 15.94 -3.45 -9.75
N ASP A 52 16.00 -4.59 -9.07
CA ASP A 52 15.71 -4.74 -7.63
C ASP A 52 14.25 -4.44 -7.20
N GLY A 53 13.33 -4.17 -8.14
CA GLY A 53 11.86 -4.17 -7.93
C GLY A 53 11.03 -4.85 -9.03
N THR A 54 9.73 -5.02 -8.79
CA THR A 54 8.81 -5.76 -9.69
C THR A 54 7.55 -4.96 -10.01
N PHE A 55 6.99 -5.21 -11.19
CA PHE A 55 5.66 -4.75 -11.59
C PHE A 55 4.60 -5.80 -11.27
N GLU A 56 3.46 -5.37 -10.75
CA GLU A 56 2.32 -6.26 -10.55
C GLU A 56 1.02 -5.55 -10.99
N LEU A 57 0.16 -6.26 -11.72
CA LEU A 57 -1.15 -5.75 -12.05
C LEU A 57 -2.04 -5.82 -10.80
N ALA A 58 -2.56 -4.68 -10.34
CA ALA A 58 -3.44 -4.64 -9.18
C ALA A 58 -4.71 -5.50 -9.40
N ALA A 59 -5.30 -5.97 -8.30
CA ALA A 59 -6.46 -6.87 -8.34
C ALA A 59 -7.68 -6.28 -9.10
N ASP A 60 -7.83 -4.95 -9.05
CA ASP A 60 -8.88 -4.22 -9.77
C ASP A 60 -8.59 -4.04 -11.27
N ARG A 61 -7.37 -4.38 -11.70
CA ARG A 61 -6.83 -4.24 -13.06
C ARG A 61 -6.85 -2.81 -13.60
N ARG A 62 -6.84 -1.81 -12.70
CA ARG A 62 -6.83 -0.39 -13.06
C ARG A 62 -5.49 0.28 -12.83
N SER A 63 -4.56 -0.42 -12.21
CA SER A 63 -3.23 0.08 -11.93
C SER A 63 -2.18 -1.02 -11.98
N VAL A 64 -0.93 -0.62 -12.19
CA VAL A 64 0.25 -1.45 -11.99
C VAL A 64 1.02 -0.92 -10.79
N THR A 65 1.28 -1.77 -9.81
CA THR A 65 2.10 -1.43 -8.65
C THR A 65 3.57 -1.71 -8.94
N VAL A 66 4.44 -0.87 -8.38
CA VAL A 66 5.89 -1.09 -8.34
C VAL A 66 6.25 -1.46 -6.92
N SER A 67 6.88 -2.62 -6.71
CA SER A 67 7.28 -3.09 -5.39
C SER A 67 8.78 -3.33 -5.31
N ASP A 68 9.37 -3.16 -4.12
CA ASP A 68 10.76 -3.58 -3.86
C ASP A 68 10.89 -5.11 -3.75
N ALA A 69 12.13 -5.58 -3.58
CA ALA A 69 12.42 -7.00 -3.40
C ALA A 69 11.84 -7.63 -2.11
N LEU A 70 11.39 -6.82 -1.15
CA LEU A 70 10.72 -7.26 0.07
C LEU A 70 9.18 -7.25 -0.07
N GLY A 71 8.66 -6.79 -1.22
CA GLY A 71 7.24 -6.70 -1.51
C GLY A 71 6.58 -5.41 -1.01
N HIS A 72 7.36 -4.42 -0.55
CA HIS A 72 6.79 -3.12 -0.22
C HIS A 72 6.42 -2.37 -1.49
N VAL A 73 5.18 -1.91 -1.58
CA VAL A 73 4.73 -1.08 -2.69
C VAL A 73 5.37 0.30 -2.58
N LEU A 74 6.16 0.65 -3.59
CA LEU A 74 6.83 1.93 -3.72
C LEU A 74 6.01 2.94 -4.52
N ASP A 75 5.29 2.46 -5.53
CA ASP A 75 4.48 3.33 -6.41
C ASP A 75 3.29 2.58 -7.02
N THR A 76 2.32 3.32 -7.56
CA THR A 76 1.13 2.80 -8.24
C THR A 76 0.83 3.63 -9.50
N LEU A 77 1.01 3.02 -10.66
CA LEU A 77 0.76 3.61 -11.97
C LEU A 77 -0.69 3.36 -12.40
N PRO A 78 -1.51 4.39 -12.62
CA PRO A 78 -2.84 4.21 -13.20
C PRO A 78 -2.78 3.77 -14.66
N LEU A 79 -3.68 2.85 -15.05
CA LEU A 79 -3.82 2.34 -16.43
C LEU A 79 -4.83 3.14 -17.24
N ALA A 80 -4.90 4.44 -16.99
CA ALA A 80 -5.68 5.36 -17.75
C ALA A 80 -5.00 6.72 -17.79
N ALA A 81 -4.94 7.32 -18.97
CA ALA A 81 -4.46 8.67 -19.17
C ALA A 81 -5.61 9.59 -19.58
N GLU A 82 -5.51 10.85 -19.21
CA GLU A 82 -6.42 11.88 -19.71
C GLU A 82 -5.79 12.55 -20.94
N VAL A 83 -6.54 12.54 -22.05
CA VAL A 83 -6.16 13.21 -23.29
C VAL A 83 -7.37 14.01 -23.76
N ASP A 84 -7.21 15.32 -23.88
CA ASP A 84 -8.28 16.25 -24.28
C ASP A 84 -9.56 16.10 -23.44
N GLY A 85 -9.42 15.94 -22.11
CA GLY A 85 -10.54 15.76 -21.18
C GLY A 85 -11.23 14.40 -21.26
N ARG A 86 -10.67 13.45 -22.03
CA ARG A 86 -11.18 12.07 -22.15
C ARG A 86 -10.24 11.10 -21.49
N GLN A 87 -10.80 10.18 -20.72
CA GLN A 87 -10.05 9.09 -20.12
C GLN A 87 -9.85 7.97 -21.16
N LEU A 88 -8.60 7.68 -21.49
CA LEU A 88 -8.20 6.61 -22.40
C LEU A 88 -7.57 5.46 -21.61
N PRO A 89 -8.07 4.22 -21.76
CA PRO A 89 -7.47 3.07 -21.09
C PRO A 89 -6.13 2.70 -21.72
N ILE A 90 -5.17 2.33 -20.88
CA ILE A 90 -3.86 1.81 -21.28
C ILE A 90 -3.87 0.31 -21.02
N ARG A 91 -3.39 -0.48 -21.99
CA ARG A 91 -3.29 -1.94 -21.85
C ARG A 91 -1.86 -2.30 -21.48
N PRO A 92 -1.61 -2.73 -20.23
CA PRO A 92 -0.27 -3.15 -19.85
C PRO A 92 0.04 -4.57 -20.33
N GLU A 93 1.30 -4.81 -20.61
CA GLU A 93 1.88 -6.15 -20.67
C GLU A 93 3.06 -6.20 -19.70
N ILE A 94 3.06 -7.21 -18.82
CA ILE A 94 4.13 -7.43 -17.85
C ILE A 94 4.86 -8.71 -18.24
N SER A 95 6.19 -8.66 -18.32
CA SER A 95 7.01 -9.84 -18.62
C SER A 95 6.87 -10.91 -17.54
N GLY A 96 7.17 -12.17 -17.89
CA GLY A 96 7.01 -13.30 -16.95
C GLY A 96 7.90 -13.22 -15.69
N ASP A 97 8.97 -12.43 -15.72
CA ASP A 97 9.84 -12.14 -14.56
C ASP A 97 9.42 -10.90 -13.77
N ALA A 98 8.32 -10.24 -14.17
CA ALA A 98 7.80 -9.02 -13.59
C ALA A 98 8.77 -7.82 -13.59
N ARG A 99 9.80 -7.83 -14.44
CA ARG A 99 10.80 -6.73 -14.49
C ARG A 99 10.57 -5.77 -15.64
N THR A 100 9.77 -6.12 -16.64
CA THR A 100 9.47 -5.27 -17.79
C THR A 100 7.98 -5.00 -17.84
N LEU A 101 7.65 -3.73 -18.06
CA LEU A 101 6.30 -3.24 -18.32
C LEU A 101 6.28 -2.58 -19.70
N THR A 102 5.36 -3.04 -20.54
CA THR A 102 5.03 -2.39 -21.82
C THR A 102 3.67 -1.75 -21.70
N LEU A 103 3.57 -0.49 -22.15
CA LEU A 103 2.33 0.30 -22.20
C LEU A 103 2.02 0.75 -23.62
#